data_AF-A0A524P992-F1
#
_entry.id   AF-A0A524P992-F1
#
_cell.length_a   1.000
_cell.length_b   1.000
_cell.length_c   1.000
_cell.angle_alpha   90.00
_cell.angle_beta   90.00
_cell.angle_gamma   90.00
#
_symmetry.space_group_name_H-M   'P 1'
#
loop_
_entity.id
_entity.type
_entity.pdbx_description
1 polymer ?
#
loop_
_entity_poly.entity_id
_entity_poly.type
_entity_poly.pdbx_seq_one_letter_code
_entity_poly.pdbx_strand_id
1 'polypeptide(L)'
;MPTPGKTLEIRTSPHIVSGYSVDSIMFNVVLALLPATGFAVYAFGLAGLLTLIMALLSCVLTEHVICRAAGKPTTIGDWSVTITGLLYGLTLPPGLPLWMVAVGGVICVAMGKALFGGLGYNTFNPALVGRAVLQAAFPVAMTTWIPGFLADRFVSLPSSTLTLPFTEPAVDAITAATPLALWKFSGETTSAADLAMGFVSGSAGETSSVLILVGGVYLIARNMMNWRIPVAIFATVIVSSGALHLADPSRYASPGFMLFSGGLMLGAMFMATDMVGSPMTSGGCYLYGALIGLVIQQLVFKRLRRAPALARVVASVGLFLYFWSVIGLDWPLTPNVRPLLPKDNVTVLGRLVGVDRLLLGAIVAVLAALLWLVSRHTRFGLATTAASENQKGAVLAGLNPDRLAAVNWMIATSLAGLAMIFSAQIVALDALNNSQVPILIAQGNCDSHVYEELLDIPVQSPYAIVEVGGT
;
A
#
# COMPACT_ATOMS: atom_id res chain seq x y z
N MET A 1 -72.45 22.05 10.31
CA MET A 1 -71.15 21.43 10.64
C MET A 1 -70.35 21.35 9.35
N PRO A 2 -69.14 21.96 9.24
CA PRO A 2 -68.32 21.82 8.04
C PRO A 2 -67.73 20.42 8.00
N THR A 3 -67.84 19.74 6.86
CA THR A 3 -67.17 18.46 6.61
C THR A 3 -65.65 18.66 6.69
N PRO A 4 -64.91 17.83 7.46
CA PRO A 4 -63.46 17.92 7.49
C PRO A 4 -62.93 17.70 6.08
N GLY A 5 -62.17 18.67 5.57
CA GLY A 5 -61.57 18.61 4.24
C GLY A 5 -60.75 17.33 4.12
N LYS A 6 -61.07 16.50 3.12
CA LYS A 6 -60.26 15.32 2.80
C LYS A 6 -58.89 15.81 2.35
N THR A 7 -57.89 15.72 3.22
CA THR A 7 -56.49 15.98 2.89
C THR A 7 -56.04 14.90 1.92
N LEU A 8 -55.85 15.27 0.65
CA LEU A 8 -55.32 14.39 -0.39
C LEU A 8 -53.83 14.11 -0.08
N GLU A 9 -53.53 12.91 0.37
CA GLU A 9 -52.15 12.47 0.59
C GLU A 9 -51.54 12.06 -0.75
N ILE A 10 -50.77 12.97 -1.37
CA ILE A 10 -50.03 12.69 -2.59
C ILE A 10 -48.81 11.85 -2.20
N ARG A 11 -48.92 10.52 -2.30
CA ARG A 11 -47.78 9.60 -2.23
C ARG A 11 -47.40 9.17 -3.65
N THR A 12 -46.10 9.02 -3.89
CA THR A 12 -45.61 8.37 -5.10
C THR A 12 -46.12 6.93 -5.15
N SER A 13 -46.36 6.41 -6.37
CA SER A 13 -46.77 5.00 -6.54
C SER A 13 -45.76 4.10 -5.82
N PRO A 14 -46.19 3.14 -4.99
CA PRO A 14 -45.27 2.26 -4.30
C PRO A 14 -44.51 1.44 -5.34
N HIS A 15 -43.22 1.76 -5.51
CA HIS A 15 -42.31 0.89 -6.24
C HIS A 15 -42.16 -0.38 -5.40
N ILE A 16 -42.86 -1.44 -5.80
CA ILE A 16 -42.62 -2.78 -5.25
C ILE A 16 -41.16 -3.10 -5.54
N VAL A 17 -40.31 -3.04 -4.51
CA VAL A 17 -38.88 -3.28 -4.63
C VAL A 17 -38.69 -4.78 -4.85
N SER A 18 -38.68 -5.21 -6.11
CA SER A 18 -38.24 -6.55 -6.49
C SER A 18 -36.72 -6.54 -6.67
N GLY A 19 -35.98 -7.22 -5.80
CA GLY A 19 -34.53 -7.34 -5.91
C GLY A 19 -33.86 -7.70 -4.58
N TYR A 20 -32.56 -8.03 -4.65
CA TYR A 20 -31.74 -8.20 -3.45
C TYR A 20 -31.38 -6.84 -2.85
N SER A 21 -31.43 -6.71 -1.53
CA SER A 21 -30.90 -5.51 -0.86
C SER A 21 -29.39 -5.46 -0.98
N VAL A 22 -28.81 -4.25 -0.93
CA VAL A 22 -27.35 -4.05 -0.92
C VAL A 22 -26.71 -4.84 0.23
N ASP A 23 -27.29 -4.80 1.42
CA ASP A 23 -26.83 -5.54 2.60
C ASP A 23 -26.80 -7.06 2.34
N SER A 24 -27.81 -7.58 1.63
CA SER A 24 -27.85 -9.00 1.26
C SER A 24 -26.71 -9.34 0.30
N ILE A 25 -26.48 -8.51 -0.73
CA ILE A 25 -25.40 -8.70 -1.67
C ILE A 25 -24.04 -8.68 -0.95
N MET A 26 -23.80 -7.67 -0.11
CA MET A 26 -22.55 -7.52 0.64
C MET A 26 -22.32 -8.68 1.62
N PHE A 27 -23.35 -9.15 2.29
CA PHE A 27 -23.24 -10.34 3.14
C PHE A 27 -22.83 -11.60 2.34
N ASN A 28 -23.36 -11.79 1.13
CA ASN A 28 -22.96 -12.91 0.27
C ASN A 28 -21.49 -12.77 -0.19
N VAL A 29 -20.97 -11.55 -0.37
CA VAL A 29 -19.54 -11.32 -0.66
C VAL A 29 -18.68 -11.71 0.54
N VAL A 30 -19.09 -11.36 1.77
CA VAL A 30 -18.42 -11.82 2.99
C VAL A 30 -18.41 -13.34 3.04
N LEU A 31 -19.56 -13.99 2.82
CA LEU A 31 -19.68 -15.44 2.82
C LEU A 31 -18.76 -16.10 1.78
N ALA A 32 -18.63 -15.51 0.59
CA ALA A 32 -17.75 -15.98 -0.46
C ALA A 32 -16.26 -15.86 -0.12
N LEU A 33 -15.87 -14.89 0.71
CA LEU A 33 -14.50 -14.69 1.18
C LEU A 33 -14.11 -15.58 2.37
N LEU A 34 -15.09 -16.06 3.15
CA LEU A 34 -14.82 -16.85 4.35
C LEU A 34 -14.01 -18.14 4.09
N PRO A 35 -14.26 -18.94 3.04
CA PRO A 35 -13.45 -20.13 2.76
C PRO A 35 -11.98 -19.79 2.53
N ALA A 36 -11.69 -18.75 1.72
CA ALA A 36 -10.32 -18.29 1.48
C ALA A 36 -9.67 -17.74 2.75
N THR A 37 -10.44 -17.00 3.56
CA THR A 37 -9.98 -16.46 4.86
C THR A 37 -9.66 -17.59 5.84
N GLY A 38 -10.52 -18.60 5.94
CA GLY A 38 -10.30 -19.77 6.80
C GLY A 38 -9.07 -20.57 6.36
N PHE A 39 -8.85 -20.71 5.06
CA PHE A 39 -7.64 -21.34 4.53
C PHE A 39 -6.37 -20.52 4.82
N ALA A 40 -6.44 -19.18 4.76
CA ALA A 40 -5.33 -18.32 5.14
C ALA A 40 -4.95 -18.50 6.63
N VAL A 41 -5.94 -18.60 7.52
CA VAL A 41 -5.72 -18.93 8.93
C VAL A 41 -5.15 -20.34 9.08
N TYR A 42 -5.60 -21.32 8.29
CA TYR A 42 -5.05 -22.67 8.32
C TYR A 42 -3.58 -22.72 7.88
N ALA A 43 -3.22 -21.97 6.85
CA ALA A 43 -1.87 -21.92 6.28
C ALA A 43 -0.88 -21.19 7.18
N PHE A 44 -1.26 -20.04 7.75
CA PHE A 44 -0.36 -19.17 8.52
C PHE A 44 -0.57 -19.19 10.04
N GLY A 45 -1.58 -19.92 10.51
CA GLY A 45 -1.85 -20.12 11.93
C GLY A 45 -2.24 -18.83 12.67
N LEU A 46 -1.68 -18.66 13.87
CA LEU A 46 -2.04 -17.60 14.81
C LEU A 46 -1.66 -16.21 14.28
N ALA A 47 -0.54 -16.08 13.55
CA ALA A 47 -0.12 -14.82 12.95
C ALA A 47 -1.14 -14.31 11.91
N GLY A 48 -1.56 -15.20 11.00
CA GLY A 48 -2.58 -14.88 10.00
C GLY A 48 -3.93 -14.51 10.63
N LEU A 49 -4.33 -15.25 11.68
CA LEU A 49 -5.55 -14.95 12.42
C LEU A 49 -5.52 -13.57 13.07
N LEU A 50 -4.44 -13.22 13.78
CA LEU A 50 -4.32 -11.91 14.44
C LEU A 50 -4.28 -10.77 13.42
N THR A 51 -3.57 -10.94 12.31
CA THR A 51 -3.53 -9.95 11.23
C THR A 51 -4.93 -9.70 10.65
N LEU A 52 -5.69 -10.76 10.37
CA LEU A 52 -7.07 -10.63 9.85
C LEU A 52 -8.02 -10.00 10.87
N ILE A 53 -7.95 -10.42 12.14
CA ILE A 53 -8.77 -9.84 13.22
C ILE A 53 -8.43 -8.36 13.40
N MET A 54 -7.15 -8.00 13.43
CA MET A 54 -6.71 -6.61 13.61
C MET A 54 -7.13 -5.74 12.42
N ALA A 55 -7.02 -6.25 11.20
CA ALA A 55 -7.52 -5.58 9.99
C ALA A 55 -9.03 -5.34 10.05
N LEU A 56 -9.81 -6.36 10.44
CA LEU A 56 -11.26 -6.26 10.58
C LEU A 56 -11.65 -5.27 11.68
N LEU A 57 -11.07 -5.40 12.88
CA LEU A 57 -11.36 -4.57 14.04
C LEU A 57 -10.99 -3.11 13.80
N SER A 58 -9.83 -2.84 13.21
CA SER A 58 -9.42 -1.46 12.90
C SER A 58 -10.35 -0.79 11.90
N CYS A 59 -10.75 -1.48 10.83
CA CYS A 59 -11.72 -0.95 9.87
C CYS A 59 -13.09 -0.68 10.52
N VAL A 60 -13.66 -1.67 11.21
CA VAL A 60 -14.98 -1.56 11.86
C VAL A 60 -14.98 -0.46 12.93
N LEU A 61 -13.95 -0.39 13.76
CA LEU A 61 -13.83 0.62 14.80
C LEU A 61 -13.68 2.01 14.20
N THR A 62 -12.87 2.16 13.15
CA THR A 62 -12.68 3.45 12.48
C THR A 62 -13.99 3.94 11.89
N GLU A 63 -14.75 3.08 11.22
CA GLU A 63 -16.05 3.47 10.68
C GLU A 63 -17.01 3.87 11.78
N HIS A 64 -17.09 3.08 12.86
CA HIS A 64 -17.95 3.38 14.01
C HIS A 64 -17.65 4.77 14.58
N VAL A 65 -16.37 5.06 14.79
CA VAL A 65 -15.91 6.33 15.36
C VAL A 65 -16.20 7.49 14.42
N ILE A 66 -15.94 7.35 13.10
CA ILE A 66 -16.21 8.41 12.13
C ILE A 66 -17.72 8.68 12.00
N CYS A 67 -18.56 7.65 11.93
CA CYS A 67 -20.01 7.82 11.90
C CYS A 67 -20.53 8.54 13.15
N ARG A 68 -20.07 8.13 14.33
CA ARG A 68 -20.39 8.76 15.61
C ARG A 68 -19.94 10.22 15.66
N ALA A 69 -18.70 10.51 15.23
CA ALA A 69 -18.16 11.86 15.19
C ALA A 69 -18.92 12.77 14.20
N ALA A 70 -19.45 12.20 13.11
CA ALA A 70 -20.27 12.90 12.13
C ALA A 70 -21.76 13.01 12.52
N GLY A 71 -22.16 12.52 13.69
CA GLY A 71 -23.57 12.52 14.13
C GLY A 71 -24.49 11.62 13.31
N LYS A 72 -23.94 10.64 12.58
CA LYS A 72 -24.67 9.71 11.71
C LYS A 72 -24.88 8.35 12.40
N PRO A 73 -25.94 7.60 12.05
CA PRO A 73 -26.08 6.22 12.50
C PRO A 73 -24.92 5.36 11.98
N THR A 74 -24.56 4.33 12.73
CA THR A 74 -23.44 3.45 12.41
C THR A 74 -23.79 2.55 11.23
N THR A 75 -22.92 2.51 10.22
CA THR A 75 -23.10 1.74 8.98
C THR A 75 -22.58 0.31 9.04
N ILE A 76 -22.06 -0.16 10.18
CA ILE A 76 -21.49 -1.52 10.35
C ILE A 76 -22.45 -2.64 9.89
N GLY A 77 -23.76 -2.41 9.98
CA GLY A 77 -24.79 -3.36 9.55
C GLY A 77 -24.88 -3.61 8.05
N ASP A 78 -24.24 -2.78 7.21
CA ASP A 78 -24.24 -2.89 5.74
C ASP A 78 -23.20 -3.90 5.19
N TRP A 79 -22.40 -4.50 6.07
CA TRP A 79 -21.31 -5.46 5.77
C TRP A 79 -20.16 -4.96 4.92
N SER A 80 -20.20 -3.72 4.43
CA SER A 80 -19.21 -3.20 3.50
C SER A 80 -17.85 -2.92 4.14
N VAL A 81 -17.83 -2.48 5.40
CA VAL A 81 -16.60 -2.32 6.17
C VAL A 81 -15.98 -3.67 6.52
N THR A 82 -16.82 -4.69 6.73
CA THR A 82 -16.38 -6.07 6.97
C THR A 82 -15.67 -6.61 5.73
N ILE A 83 -16.23 -6.41 4.54
CA ILE A 83 -15.56 -6.75 3.27
C ILE A 83 -14.25 -5.98 3.12
N THR A 84 -14.26 -4.67 3.40
CA THR A 84 -13.05 -3.83 3.32
C THR A 84 -11.95 -4.37 4.24
N GLY A 85 -12.27 -4.70 5.50
CA GLY A 85 -11.33 -5.26 6.47
C GLY A 85 -10.82 -6.64 6.08
N LEU A 86 -11.69 -7.53 5.58
CA LEU A 86 -11.30 -8.85 5.10
C LEU A 86 -10.37 -8.76 3.88
N LEU A 87 -10.76 -8.00 2.86
CA LEU A 87 -9.94 -7.82 1.65
C LEU A 87 -8.61 -7.15 1.96
N TYR A 88 -8.62 -6.12 2.81
CA TYR A 88 -7.40 -5.46 3.27
C TYR A 88 -6.47 -6.46 3.97
N GLY A 89 -6.97 -7.17 5.00
CA GLY A 89 -6.18 -8.15 5.75
C GLY A 89 -5.66 -9.30 4.89
N LEU A 90 -6.46 -9.78 3.93
CA LEU A 90 -6.04 -10.79 2.96
C LEU A 90 -4.89 -10.30 2.07
N THR A 91 -4.76 -8.99 1.83
CA THR A 91 -3.62 -8.51 1.05
C THR A 91 -2.32 -8.45 1.84
N LEU A 92 -2.36 -8.43 3.17
CA LEU A 92 -1.18 -8.15 3.99
C LEU A 92 -0.30 -9.39 4.21
N PRO A 93 0.99 -9.19 4.54
CA PRO A 93 1.81 -10.25 5.12
C PRO A 93 1.20 -10.72 6.45
N PRO A 94 1.07 -12.04 6.68
CA PRO A 94 0.51 -12.58 7.93
C PRO A 94 1.29 -12.21 9.20
N GLY A 95 2.57 -11.86 9.07
CA GLY A 95 3.46 -11.46 10.16
C GLY A 95 3.63 -9.96 10.33
N LEU A 96 2.81 -9.15 9.65
CA LEU A 96 2.91 -7.69 9.75
C LEU A 96 2.61 -7.26 11.19
N PRO A 97 3.42 -6.36 11.79
CA PRO A 97 3.15 -5.85 13.13
C PRO A 97 1.71 -5.34 13.26
N LEU A 98 1.00 -5.77 14.30
CA LEU A 98 -0.44 -5.52 14.41
C LEU A 98 -0.79 -4.03 14.47
N TRP A 99 0.09 -3.19 14.99
CA TRP A 99 -0.11 -1.74 14.98
C TRP A 99 -0.05 -1.16 13.56
N MET A 100 0.82 -1.67 12.67
CA MET A 100 0.88 -1.25 11.26
C MET A 100 -0.40 -1.67 10.54
N VAL A 101 -0.87 -2.90 10.81
CA VAL A 101 -2.16 -3.39 10.30
C VAL A 101 -3.28 -2.44 10.74
N ALA A 102 -3.30 -2.02 12.00
CA ALA A 102 -4.31 -1.10 12.53
C ALA A 102 -4.25 0.29 11.87
N VAL A 103 -3.05 0.86 11.70
CA VAL A 103 -2.86 2.14 11.02
C VAL A 103 -3.37 2.09 9.58
N GLY A 104 -3.05 1.03 8.83
CA GLY A 104 -3.55 0.88 7.47
C GLY A 104 -5.07 0.68 7.41
N GLY A 105 -5.67 -0.01 8.40
CA GLY A 105 -7.12 -0.14 8.51
C GLY A 105 -7.84 1.19 8.79
N VAL A 106 -7.24 2.06 9.60
CA VAL A 106 -7.72 3.44 9.79
C VAL A 106 -7.69 4.20 8.46
N ILE A 107 -6.58 4.11 7.71
CA ILE A 107 -6.40 4.80 6.43
C ILE A 107 -7.39 4.27 5.38
N CYS A 108 -7.59 2.95 5.30
CA CYS A 108 -8.58 2.30 4.43
C CYS A 108 -9.95 2.97 4.57
N VAL A 109 -10.43 3.10 5.80
CA VAL A 109 -11.78 3.61 6.06
C VAL A 109 -11.84 5.13 6.02
N ALA A 110 -10.91 5.83 6.67
CA ALA A 110 -10.92 7.28 6.74
C ALA A 110 -10.70 7.94 5.37
N MET A 111 -9.64 7.53 4.67
CA MET A 111 -9.28 8.12 3.38
C MET A 111 -9.96 7.41 2.20
N GLY A 112 -10.06 6.08 2.24
CA GLY A 112 -10.59 5.30 1.13
C GLY A 112 -12.12 5.29 1.03
N LYS A 113 -12.84 5.48 2.14
CA LYS A 113 -14.32 5.39 2.18
C LYS A 113 -14.99 6.66 2.72
N ALA A 114 -14.63 7.09 3.93
CA ALA A 114 -15.34 8.15 4.64
C ALA A 114 -15.15 9.54 4.00
N LEU A 115 -13.93 9.84 3.52
CA LEU A 115 -13.62 11.10 2.85
C LEU A 115 -14.51 11.36 1.64
N PHE A 116 -14.91 10.31 0.93
CA PHE A 116 -15.74 10.38 -0.26
C PHE A 116 -17.26 10.32 0.03
N GLY A 117 -17.67 10.25 1.30
CA GLY A 117 -19.08 10.26 1.69
C GLY A 117 -19.67 8.89 2.01
N GLY A 118 -18.87 7.81 2.01
CA GLY A 118 -19.30 6.47 2.45
C GLY A 118 -19.56 5.51 1.28
N LEU A 119 -20.49 4.57 1.49
CA LEU A 119 -20.81 3.56 0.48
C LEU A 119 -21.40 4.18 -0.79
N GLY A 120 -20.96 3.67 -1.95
CA GLY A 120 -21.47 4.10 -3.25
C GLY A 120 -20.79 5.34 -3.83
N TYR A 121 -19.95 6.02 -3.04
CA TYR A 121 -19.22 7.21 -3.45
C TYR A 121 -17.70 7.04 -3.43
N ASN A 122 -17.20 5.88 -2.99
CA ASN A 122 -15.77 5.59 -2.97
C ASN A 122 -15.20 5.51 -4.39
N THR A 123 -14.39 6.51 -4.76
CA THR A 123 -13.74 6.56 -6.08
C THR A 123 -12.75 5.40 -6.28
N PHE A 124 -12.17 4.91 -5.19
CA PHE A 124 -11.20 3.82 -5.19
C PHE A 124 -11.67 2.68 -4.28
N ASN A 125 -11.13 1.48 -4.50
CA ASN A 125 -11.31 0.36 -3.57
C ASN A 125 -10.62 0.71 -2.24
N PRO A 126 -11.35 0.86 -1.11
CA PRO A 126 -10.79 1.36 0.13
C PRO A 126 -9.69 0.46 0.71
N ALA A 127 -9.79 -0.86 0.51
CA ALA A 127 -8.78 -1.83 0.97
C ALA A 127 -7.44 -1.64 0.24
N LEU A 128 -7.48 -1.33 -1.05
CA LEU A 128 -6.28 -1.07 -1.85
C LEU A 128 -5.61 0.26 -1.47
N VAL A 129 -6.37 1.26 -1.04
CA VAL A 129 -5.83 2.54 -0.57
C VAL A 129 -4.94 2.32 0.66
N GLY A 130 -5.42 1.63 1.69
CA GLY A 130 -4.60 1.38 2.88
C GLY A 130 -3.41 0.47 2.58
N ARG A 131 -3.58 -0.55 1.72
CA ARG A 131 -2.45 -1.36 1.24
C ARG A 131 -1.38 -0.51 0.57
N ALA A 132 -1.76 0.41 -0.33
CA ALA A 132 -0.84 1.26 -1.06
C ALA A 132 -0.06 2.18 -0.12
N VAL A 133 -0.75 2.78 0.86
CA VAL A 133 -0.10 3.65 1.85
C VAL A 133 0.84 2.87 2.75
N LEU A 134 0.47 1.68 3.22
CA LEU A 134 1.40 0.82 3.98
C LEU A 134 2.60 0.38 3.15
N GLN A 135 2.41 0.08 1.87
CA GLN A 135 3.50 -0.28 0.97
C GLN A 135 4.50 0.86 0.78
N ALA A 136 4.03 2.11 0.76
CA ALA A 136 4.87 3.29 0.66
C ALA A 136 5.56 3.63 2.00
N ALA A 137 4.84 3.53 3.11
CA ALA A 137 5.34 3.89 4.44
C ALA A 137 6.26 2.82 5.05
N PHE A 138 5.96 1.54 4.81
CA PHE A 138 6.64 0.39 5.44
C PHE A 138 7.05 -0.68 4.40
N PRO A 139 7.87 -0.34 3.40
CA PRO A 139 8.16 -1.23 2.28
C PRO A 139 8.85 -2.54 2.68
N VAL A 140 9.73 -2.50 3.69
CA VAL A 140 10.43 -3.70 4.20
C VAL A 140 9.42 -4.64 4.88
N ALA A 141 8.62 -4.13 5.81
CA ALA A 141 7.63 -4.94 6.52
C ALA A 141 6.56 -5.52 5.57
N MET A 142 6.20 -4.78 4.52
CA MET A 142 5.25 -5.22 3.49
C MET A 142 5.82 -6.24 2.49
N THR A 143 7.14 -6.50 2.53
CA THR A 143 7.82 -7.46 1.64
C THR A 143 8.50 -8.62 2.38
N THR A 144 8.36 -8.68 3.71
CA THR A 144 8.81 -9.81 4.54
C THR A 144 7.67 -10.82 4.71
N TRP A 145 7.89 -12.05 4.27
CA TRP A 145 6.88 -13.11 4.32
C TRP A 145 7.30 -14.26 5.21
N ILE A 146 6.33 -14.84 5.90
CA ILE A 146 6.52 -16.04 6.72
C ILE A 146 6.24 -17.26 5.82
N PRO A 147 7.02 -18.35 5.95
CA PRO A 147 6.67 -19.60 5.30
C PRO A 147 5.26 -20.09 5.68
N GLY A 148 4.48 -20.52 4.69
CA GLY A 148 3.22 -21.22 4.97
C GLY A 148 3.46 -22.58 5.63
N PHE A 149 2.47 -23.07 6.38
CA PHE A 149 2.40 -24.44 6.92
C PHE A 149 3.50 -24.83 7.92
N LEU A 150 4.09 -23.86 8.65
CA LEU A 150 5.00 -24.15 9.76
C LEU A 150 4.35 -25.07 10.81
N ALA A 151 5.13 -25.99 11.39
CA ALA A 151 4.63 -26.97 12.36
C ALA A 151 4.03 -26.28 13.60
N ASP A 152 4.71 -25.27 14.12
CA ASP A 152 4.33 -24.58 15.35
C ASP A 152 3.38 -23.38 15.13
N ARG A 153 2.85 -23.20 13.91
CA ARG A 153 2.10 -21.98 13.49
C ARG A 153 0.91 -21.60 14.38
N PHE A 154 0.33 -22.53 15.12
CA PHE A 154 -0.80 -22.27 16.04
C PHE A 154 -0.38 -22.04 17.49
N VAL A 155 0.88 -22.30 17.82
CA VAL A 155 1.41 -22.22 19.19
C VAL A 155 2.43 -21.08 19.31
N SER A 156 3.27 -20.89 18.30
CA SER A 156 4.26 -19.83 18.25
C SER A 156 3.76 -18.62 17.47
N LEU A 157 4.12 -17.44 17.97
CA LEU A 157 3.93 -16.17 17.28
C LEU A 157 5.28 -15.69 16.77
N PRO A 158 5.35 -15.26 15.49
CA PRO A 158 6.51 -14.54 14.97
C PRO A 158 6.83 -13.34 15.86
N SER A 159 8.12 -13.08 16.05
CA SER A 159 8.56 -12.01 16.94
C SER A 159 8.16 -10.63 16.37
N SER A 160 8.04 -10.52 15.04
CA SER A 160 7.58 -9.32 14.33
C SER A 160 6.14 -8.92 14.67
N THR A 161 5.23 -9.87 14.89
CA THR A 161 3.78 -9.62 14.99
C THR A 161 3.41 -8.70 16.14
N LEU A 162 4.06 -8.88 17.30
CA LEU A 162 3.80 -8.11 18.53
C LEU A 162 4.83 -7.01 18.79
N THR A 163 5.62 -6.64 17.79
CA THR A 163 6.57 -5.52 17.91
C THR A 163 5.81 -4.22 18.21
N LEU A 164 6.35 -3.43 19.14
CA LEU A 164 5.77 -2.14 19.48
C LEU A 164 6.17 -1.08 18.44
N PRO A 165 5.39 -0.01 18.28
CA PRO A 165 5.81 1.13 17.47
C PRO A 165 7.18 1.63 17.90
N PHE A 166 8.04 1.93 16.92
CA PHE A 166 9.39 2.51 17.12
C PHE A 166 10.41 1.61 17.84
N THR A 167 10.14 0.31 18.03
CA THR A 167 11.14 -0.65 18.51
C THR A 167 11.89 -1.31 17.36
N GLU A 168 13.15 -1.71 17.58
CA GLU A 168 13.89 -2.50 16.59
C GLU A 168 13.12 -3.78 16.27
N PRO A 169 12.85 -4.06 14.98
CA PRO A 169 12.20 -5.30 14.61
C PRO A 169 13.14 -6.46 14.96
N ALA A 170 12.65 -7.39 15.77
CA ALA A 170 13.32 -8.67 15.92
C ALA A 170 13.33 -9.35 14.55
N VAL A 171 14.54 -9.66 14.06
CA VAL A 171 14.71 -10.33 12.79
C VAL A 171 14.22 -11.76 12.98
N ASP A 172 13.08 -12.09 12.37
CA ASP A 172 12.62 -13.46 12.35
C ASP A 172 13.65 -14.32 11.59
N ALA A 173 14.09 -15.40 12.23
CA ALA A 173 15.14 -16.27 11.71
C ALA A 173 14.75 -17.00 10.39
N ILE A 174 13.48 -16.91 9.97
CA ILE A 174 12.96 -17.60 8.80
C ILE A 174 12.07 -16.63 8.01
N THR A 175 12.58 -16.16 6.86
CA THR A 175 11.82 -15.42 5.84
C THR A 175 11.68 -16.28 4.59
N ALA A 176 10.52 -16.21 3.93
CA ALA A 176 10.25 -16.93 2.69
C ALA A 176 10.12 -15.98 1.51
N ALA A 177 10.72 -16.33 0.38
CA ALA A 177 10.47 -15.64 -0.88
C ALA A 177 9.12 -16.09 -1.46
N THR A 178 8.36 -15.15 -2.00
CA THR A 178 7.14 -15.50 -2.74
C THR A 178 7.50 -16.19 -4.06
N PRO A 179 6.62 -17.03 -4.63
CA PRO A 179 6.84 -17.63 -5.95
C PRO A 179 7.20 -16.61 -7.03
N LEU A 180 6.59 -15.42 -6.97
CA LEU A 180 6.87 -14.34 -7.90
C LEU A 180 8.25 -13.71 -7.66
N ALA A 181 8.71 -13.63 -6.42
CA ALA A 181 10.06 -13.19 -6.08
C ALA A 181 11.11 -14.23 -6.49
N LEU A 182 10.87 -15.52 -6.23
CA LEU A 182 11.73 -16.63 -6.68
C LEU A 182 11.90 -16.61 -8.20
N TRP A 183 10.80 -16.55 -8.95
CA TRP A 183 10.88 -16.45 -10.40
C TRP A 183 11.66 -15.22 -10.87
N LYS A 184 11.48 -14.07 -10.21
CA LYS A 184 12.16 -12.82 -10.57
C LYS A 184 13.66 -12.84 -10.29
N PHE A 185 14.07 -13.36 -9.13
CA PHE A 185 15.44 -13.22 -8.63
C PHE A 185 16.30 -14.47 -8.82
N SER A 186 15.72 -15.66 -8.70
CA SER A 186 16.43 -16.94 -8.89
C SER A 186 16.05 -17.65 -10.19
N GLY A 187 15.01 -17.22 -10.89
CA GLY A 187 14.52 -17.89 -12.10
C GLY A 187 13.85 -19.24 -11.80
N GLU A 188 13.54 -19.52 -10.53
CA GLU A 188 12.90 -20.78 -10.12
C GLU A 188 11.39 -20.70 -10.33
N THR A 189 10.82 -21.67 -11.04
CA THR A 189 9.37 -21.82 -11.19
C THR A 189 8.79 -22.65 -10.06
N THR A 190 7.72 -22.17 -9.43
CA THR A 190 6.85 -23.00 -8.60
C THR A 190 5.79 -23.69 -9.46
N SER A 191 5.40 -24.92 -9.09
CA SER A 191 4.38 -25.66 -9.82
C SER A 191 3.03 -24.91 -9.78
N ALA A 192 2.30 -24.91 -10.90
CA ALA A 192 0.98 -24.26 -10.97
C ALA A 192 -0.05 -24.93 -10.04
N ALA A 193 0.13 -26.23 -9.74
CA ALA A 193 -0.74 -26.96 -8.82
C ALA A 193 -0.55 -26.47 -7.38
N ASP A 194 0.70 -26.25 -6.95
CA ASP A 194 0.99 -25.74 -5.60
C ASP A 194 0.52 -24.29 -5.44
N LEU A 195 0.63 -23.48 -6.50
CA LEU A 195 0.09 -22.12 -6.58
C LEU A 195 -1.45 -22.10 -6.52
N ALA A 196 -2.10 -23.04 -7.21
CA ALA A 196 -3.57 -23.12 -7.24
C ALA A 196 -4.13 -23.57 -5.88
N MET A 197 -3.51 -24.58 -5.27
CA MET A 197 -3.90 -25.13 -3.97
C MET A 197 -3.51 -24.21 -2.81
N GLY A 198 -2.43 -23.46 -2.96
CA GLY A 198 -1.96 -22.49 -1.97
C GLY A 198 -0.91 -22.98 -1.00
N PHE A 199 -0.12 -23.98 -1.39
CA PHE A 199 1.00 -24.48 -0.61
C PHE A 199 2.27 -23.64 -0.82
N VAL A 200 2.09 -22.32 -0.85
CA VAL A 200 3.15 -21.35 -1.16
C VAL A 200 3.17 -20.21 -0.14
N SER A 201 4.30 -19.53 -0.05
CA SER A 201 4.47 -18.37 0.83
C SER A 201 4.10 -17.08 0.10
N GLY A 202 3.46 -16.15 0.81
CA GLY A 202 2.95 -14.92 0.22
C GLY A 202 1.99 -14.20 1.14
N SER A 203 1.17 -13.32 0.56
CA SER A 203 0.10 -12.65 1.32
C SER A 203 -0.99 -13.63 1.74
N ALA A 204 -1.77 -13.29 2.77
CA ALA A 204 -2.84 -14.14 3.27
C ALA A 204 -3.84 -14.58 2.17
N GLY A 205 -4.09 -13.71 1.20
CA GLY A 205 -4.98 -13.90 0.06
C GLY A 205 -4.31 -14.48 -1.19
N GLU A 206 -3.01 -14.79 -1.13
CA GLU A 206 -2.27 -15.56 -2.14
C GLU A 206 -2.27 -17.06 -1.87
N THR A 207 -2.96 -17.47 -0.80
CA THR A 207 -3.04 -18.87 -0.39
C THR A 207 -3.82 -19.68 -1.42
N SER A 208 -5.13 -19.87 -1.30
CA SER A 208 -5.83 -20.74 -2.25
C SER A 208 -6.53 -19.99 -3.37
N SER A 209 -5.92 -19.95 -4.56
CA SER A 209 -6.56 -19.45 -5.77
C SER A 209 -7.84 -20.22 -6.12
N VAL A 210 -7.88 -21.53 -5.84
CA VAL A 210 -9.07 -22.37 -6.07
C VAL A 210 -10.24 -21.94 -5.19
N LEU A 211 -10.01 -21.68 -3.90
CA LEU A 211 -11.09 -21.25 -3.01
C LEU A 211 -11.60 -19.84 -3.37
N ILE A 212 -10.72 -18.95 -3.80
CA ILE A 212 -11.09 -17.62 -4.31
C ILE A 212 -11.96 -17.76 -5.57
N LEU A 213 -11.59 -18.65 -6.50
CA LEU A 213 -12.40 -18.95 -7.69
C LEU A 213 -13.77 -19.51 -7.32
N VAL A 214 -13.85 -20.47 -6.39
CA VAL A 214 -15.12 -21.04 -5.94
C VAL A 214 -16.03 -19.96 -5.34
N GLY A 215 -15.48 -19.09 -4.48
CA GLY A 215 -16.22 -17.96 -3.92
C GLY A 215 -16.71 -16.99 -4.99
N GLY A 216 -15.87 -16.69 -5.98
CA GLY A 216 -16.26 -15.84 -7.10
C GLY A 216 -17.31 -16.47 -8.03
N VAL A 217 -17.19 -17.77 -8.34
CA VAL A 217 -18.19 -18.51 -9.12
C VAL A 217 -19.53 -18.54 -8.38
N TYR A 218 -19.51 -18.69 -7.05
CA TYR A 218 -20.71 -18.59 -6.22
C TYR A 218 -21.43 -17.25 -6.41
N LEU A 219 -20.71 -16.12 -6.40
CA LEU A 219 -21.29 -14.79 -6.63
C LEU A 219 -21.81 -14.61 -8.07
N ILE A 220 -21.12 -15.17 -9.07
CA ILE A 220 -21.57 -15.16 -10.47
C ILE A 220 -22.87 -15.96 -10.61
N ALA A 221 -22.94 -17.18 -10.06
CA ALA A 221 -24.11 -18.04 -10.15
C ALA A 221 -25.36 -17.41 -9.51
N ARG A 222 -25.16 -16.53 -8.52
CA ARG A 222 -26.21 -15.78 -7.83
C ARG A 222 -26.56 -14.45 -8.51
N ASN A 223 -25.96 -14.14 -9.67
CA ASN A 223 -26.09 -12.86 -10.37
C ASN A 223 -25.75 -11.63 -9.50
N MET A 224 -24.84 -11.80 -8.54
CA MET A 224 -24.37 -10.72 -7.66
C MET A 224 -23.06 -10.10 -8.14
N MET A 225 -22.39 -10.73 -9.11
CA MET A 225 -21.13 -10.26 -9.68
C MET A 225 -21.14 -10.39 -11.20
N ASN A 226 -20.59 -9.38 -11.89
CA ASN A 226 -20.49 -9.39 -13.34
C ASN A 226 -19.30 -10.25 -13.79
N TRP A 227 -19.58 -11.44 -14.31
CA TRP A 227 -18.58 -12.40 -14.78
C TRP A 227 -17.68 -11.90 -15.92
N ARG A 228 -18.11 -10.87 -16.65
CA ARG A 228 -17.39 -10.34 -17.81
C ARG A 228 -16.05 -9.71 -17.41
N ILE A 229 -15.99 -9.08 -16.23
CA ILE A 229 -14.76 -8.41 -15.75
C ILE A 229 -13.68 -9.45 -15.44
N PRO A 230 -13.90 -10.48 -14.58
CA PRO A 230 -12.89 -11.50 -14.33
C PRO A 230 -12.48 -12.26 -15.59
N VAL A 231 -13.44 -12.62 -16.47
CA VAL A 231 -13.13 -13.34 -17.71
C VAL A 231 -12.26 -12.49 -18.64
N ALA A 232 -12.51 -11.19 -18.76
CA ALA A 232 -11.68 -10.29 -19.55
C ALA A 232 -10.25 -10.18 -19.00
N ILE A 233 -10.09 -10.09 -17.68
CA ILE A 233 -8.77 -10.06 -17.02
C ILE A 233 -8.03 -11.38 -17.30
N PHE A 234 -8.66 -12.52 -17.04
CA PHE A 234 -8.04 -13.84 -17.26
C PHE A 234 -7.70 -14.08 -18.73
N ALA A 235 -8.61 -13.79 -19.66
CA ALA A 235 -8.36 -13.94 -21.08
C ALA A 235 -7.16 -13.09 -21.53
N THR A 236 -7.08 -11.85 -21.08
CA THR A 236 -5.98 -10.95 -21.42
C THR A 236 -4.65 -11.44 -20.88
N VAL A 237 -4.62 -11.90 -19.62
CA VAL A 237 -3.41 -12.46 -19.01
C VAL A 237 -3.00 -13.74 -19.71
N ILE A 238 -3.92 -14.65 -20.02
CA ILE A 238 -3.64 -15.90 -20.74
C ILE A 238 -3.07 -15.63 -22.13
N VAL A 239 -3.71 -14.75 -22.91
CA VAL A 239 -3.30 -14.44 -24.28
C VAL A 239 -1.95 -13.73 -24.28
N SER A 240 -1.79 -12.70 -23.44
CA SER A 240 -0.55 -11.91 -23.42
C SER A 240 0.64 -12.68 -22.81
N SER A 241 0.43 -13.41 -21.72
CA SER A 241 1.43 -14.29 -21.13
C SER A 241 1.77 -15.45 -22.06
N GLY A 242 0.75 -16.10 -22.64
CA GLY A 242 0.92 -17.24 -23.53
C GLY A 242 1.70 -16.88 -24.79
N ALA A 243 1.37 -15.77 -25.43
CA ALA A 243 2.11 -15.28 -26.60
C ALA A 243 3.59 -15.02 -26.27
N LEU A 244 3.87 -14.46 -25.09
CA LEU A 244 5.25 -14.18 -24.67
C LEU A 244 6.00 -15.45 -24.23
N HIS A 245 5.33 -16.37 -23.55
CA HIS A 245 5.89 -17.66 -23.17
C HIS A 245 6.22 -18.52 -24.38
N LEU A 246 5.39 -18.47 -25.43
CA LEU A 246 5.69 -19.10 -26.72
C LEU A 246 6.88 -18.45 -27.44
N ALA A 247 7.11 -17.15 -27.25
CA ALA A 247 8.25 -16.46 -27.84
C ALA A 247 9.57 -16.81 -27.13
N ASP A 248 9.57 -16.92 -25.80
CA ASP A 248 10.74 -17.34 -25.02
C ASP A 248 10.32 -17.97 -23.68
N PRO A 249 10.23 -19.31 -23.60
CA PRO A 249 9.80 -20.00 -22.38
C PRO A 249 10.74 -19.81 -21.20
N SER A 250 12.03 -19.52 -21.45
CA SER A 250 13.03 -19.32 -20.41
C SER A 250 12.90 -17.94 -19.75
N ARG A 251 12.32 -16.97 -20.47
CA ARG A 251 12.27 -15.55 -20.06
C ARG A 251 10.90 -15.09 -19.59
N TYR A 252 9.83 -15.76 -20.01
CA TYR A 252 8.46 -15.41 -19.67
C TYR A 252 7.81 -16.57 -18.92
N ALA A 253 7.16 -16.28 -17.79
CA ALA A 253 6.45 -17.29 -17.03
C ALA A 253 5.28 -17.87 -17.84
N SER A 254 4.88 -19.10 -17.52
CA SER A 254 3.72 -19.73 -18.15
C SER A 254 2.41 -19.01 -17.77
N PRO A 255 1.36 -19.09 -18.60
CA PRO A 255 0.06 -18.51 -18.29
C PRO A 255 -0.53 -19.02 -16.96
N GLY A 256 -0.37 -20.33 -16.69
CA GLY A 256 -0.84 -20.93 -15.45
C GLY A 256 -0.13 -20.36 -14.22
N PHE A 257 1.20 -20.17 -14.31
CA PHE A 257 1.95 -19.49 -13.25
C PHE A 257 1.43 -18.07 -13.05
N MET A 258 1.24 -17.28 -14.13
CA MET A 258 0.77 -15.90 -14.00
C MET A 258 -0.64 -15.78 -13.42
N LEU A 259 -1.55 -16.72 -13.72
CA LEU A 259 -2.91 -16.70 -13.19
C LEU A 259 -2.98 -17.04 -11.70
N PHE A 260 -2.22 -18.05 -11.26
CA PHE A 260 -2.31 -18.58 -9.90
C PHE A 260 -1.24 -18.01 -8.96
N SER A 261 -0.25 -17.27 -9.48
CA SER A 261 0.74 -16.59 -8.65
C SER A 261 0.29 -15.19 -8.24
N GLY A 262 0.65 -14.82 -7.01
CA GLY A 262 0.42 -13.47 -6.49
C GLY A 262 -1.07 -13.15 -6.27
N GLY A 263 -1.35 -11.93 -5.82
CA GLY A 263 -2.71 -11.47 -5.53
C GLY A 263 -3.63 -11.27 -6.75
N LEU A 264 -3.28 -11.79 -7.94
CA LEU A 264 -4.05 -11.60 -9.17
C LEU A 264 -5.45 -12.20 -9.06
N MET A 265 -5.56 -13.42 -8.53
CA MET A 265 -6.85 -14.11 -8.41
C MET A 265 -7.80 -13.36 -7.47
N LEU A 266 -7.30 -12.95 -6.29
CA LEU A 266 -8.06 -12.15 -5.34
C LEU A 266 -8.47 -10.81 -5.96
N GLY A 267 -7.54 -10.14 -6.63
CA GLY A 267 -7.77 -8.85 -7.29
C GLY A 267 -8.83 -8.95 -8.39
N ALA A 268 -8.75 -9.97 -9.25
CA ALA A 268 -9.68 -10.15 -10.37
C ALA A 268 -11.10 -10.50 -9.90
N MET A 269 -11.25 -11.39 -8.92
CA MET A 269 -12.56 -11.89 -8.49
C MET A 269 -13.25 -10.98 -7.48
N PHE A 270 -12.53 -10.29 -6.59
CA PHE A 270 -13.14 -9.56 -5.47
C PHE A 270 -12.81 -8.06 -5.39
N MET A 271 -11.84 -7.56 -6.16
CA MET A 271 -11.48 -6.13 -6.11
C MET A 271 -11.83 -5.38 -7.39
N ALA A 272 -11.55 -5.96 -8.56
CA ALA A 272 -11.88 -5.37 -9.85
C ALA A 272 -13.40 -5.37 -10.13
N THR A 273 -14.14 -6.23 -9.44
CA THR A 273 -15.59 -6.39 -9.55
C THR A 273 -16.37 -5.56 -8.52
N ASP A 274 -15.70 -4.67 -7.80
CA ASP A 274 -16.36 -3.74 -6.88
C ASP A 274 -17.38 -2.88 -7.62
N MET A 275 -18.60 -2.83 -7.09
CA MET A 275 -19.77 -2.26 -7.79
C MET A 275 -19.68 -0.75 -7.98
N VAL A 276 -18.90 -0.06 -7.15
CA VAL A 276 -18.77 1.40 -7.20
C VAL A 276 -17.74 1.83 -8.25
N GLY A 277 -16.64 1.09 -8.37
CA GLY A 277 -15.54 1.41 -9.28
C GLY A 277 -15.64 0.79 -10.68
N SER A 278 -16.52 -0.20 -10.87
CA SER A 278 -16.61 -0.96 -12.13
C SER A 278 -17.69 -0.41 -13.08
N PRO A 279 -17.45 -0.48 -14.42
CA PRO A 279 -18.43 -0.01 -15.40
C PRO A 279 -19.64 -0.95 -15.48
N MET A 280 -20.83 -0.37 -15.69
CA MET A 280 -22.09 -1.12 -15.80
C MET A 280 -22.41 -1.61 -17.23
N THR A 281 -21.81 -1.00 -18.25
CA THR A 281 -22.07 -1.34 -19.67
C THR A 281 -21.32 -2.60 -20.11
N SER A 282 -21.96 -3.44 -20.92
CA SER A 282 -21.37 -4.67 -21.46
C SER A 282 -19.99 -4.49 -22.11
N GLY A 283 -19.86 -3.51 -23.00
CA GLY A 283 -18.60 -3.20 -23.68
C GLY A 283 -17.56 -2.60 -22.74
N GLY A 284 -17.99 -1.73 -21.83
CA GLY A 284 -17.12 -1.14 -20.81
C GLY A 284 -16.51 -2.18 -19.87
N CYS A 285 -17.25 -3.23 -19.47
CA CYS A 285 -16.71 -4.31 -18.65
C CYS A 285 -15.56 -5.06 -19.33
N TYR A 286 -15.71 -5.39 -20.61
CA TYR A 286 -14.66 -6.08 -21.37
C TYR A 286 -13.44 -5.19 -21.58
N LEU A 287 -13.63 -3.91 -21.94
CA LEU A 287 -12.54 -2.96 -22.10
C LEU A 287 -11.80 -2.73 -20.77
N TYR A 288 -12.54 -2.52 -19.68
CA TYR A 288 -11.97 -2.32 -18.35
C TYR A 288 -11.15 -3.53 -17.88
N GLY A 289 -11.70 -4.74 -17.98
CA GLY A 289 -10.97 -5.95 -17.61
C GLY A 289 -9.75 -6.20 -18.51
N ALA A 290 -9.86 -5.93 -19.82
CA ALA A 290 -8.72 -6.04 -20.73
C ALA A 290 -7.63 -5.01 -20.43
N LEU A 291 -7.99 -3.77 -20.12
CA LEU A 291 -7.04 -2.73 -19.71
C LEU A 291 -6.33 -3.10 -18.41
N ILE A 292 -7.06 -3.62 -17.40
CA ILE A 292 -6.44 -4.08 -16.15
C ILE A 292 -5.46 -5.23 -16.43
N GLY A 293 -5.86 -6.24 -17.21
CA GLY A 293 -4.99 -7.36 -17.56
C GLY A 293 -3.74 -6.90 -18.31
N LEU A 294 -3.88 -5.97 -19.27
CA LEU A 294 -2.77 -5.38 -20.00
C LEU A 294 -1.86 -4.55 -19.10
N VAL A 295 -2.42 -3.73 -18.21
CA VAL A 295 -1.67 -2.90 -17.27
C VAL A 295 -0.87 -3.77 -16.31
N ILE A 296 -1.49 -4.80 -15.73
CA ILE A 296 -0.81 -5.80 -14.91
C ILE A 296 0.37 -6.39 -15.70
N GLN A 297 0.15 -6.82 -16.94
CA GLN A 297 1.22 -7.41 -17.75
C GLN A 297 2.36 -6.42 -18.09
N GLN A 298 2.02 -5.21 -18.52
CA GLN A 298 2.99 -4.24 -19.04
C GLN A 298 3.71 -3.45 -17.93
N LEU A 299 3.00 -3.06 -16.87
CA LEU A 299 3.57 -2.28 -15.78
C LEU A 299 4.18 -3.17 -14.70
N VAL A 300 3.54 -4.29 -14.35
CA VAL A 300 4.09 -5.20 -13.35
C VAL A 300 5.12 -6.09 -14.03
N PHE A 301 4.72 -7.01 -14.90
CA PHE A 301 5.62 -8.08 -15.36
C PHE A 301 6.68 -7.68 -16.40
N LYS A 302 6.42 -6.66 -17.23
CA LYS A 302 7.43 -6.14 -18.17
C LYS A 302 8.33 -5.08 -17.54
N ARG A 303 7.82 -4.20 -16.68
CA ARG A 303 8.63 -3.15 -16.02
C ARG A 303 9.44 -3.68 -14.83
N LEU A 304 8.99 -4.75 -14.15
CA LEU A 304 9.80 -5.50 -13.17
C LEU A 304 11.13 -6.02 -13.73
N ARG A 305 11.27 -6.12 -15.07
CA ARG A 305 12.49 -6.55 -15.77
C ARG A 305 13.36 -5.43 -16.34
N ARG A 306 12.82 -4.22 -16.51
CA ARG A 306 13.57 -3.08 -17.10
C ARG A 306 13.91 -1.98 -16.10
N ALA A 307 13.42 -2.07 -14.87
CA ALA A 307 13.74 -1.10 -13.84
C ALA A 307 14.95 -1.55 -13.02
N PRO A 308 16.09 -0.85 -13.06
CA PRO A 308 17.00 -0.88 -11.94
C PRO A 308 16.40 0.08 -10.89
N ALA A 309 15.39 -0.37 -10.15
CA ALA A 309 15.00 0.28 -8.90
C ALA A 309 16.20 0.28 -7.92
N LEU A 310 17.06 -0.74 -8.05
CA LEU A 310 18.36 -0.83 -7.42
C LEU A 310 19.32 0.28 -7.87
N ALA A 311 19.38 0.74 -9.13
CA ALA A 311 20.39 1.74 -9.53
C ALA A 311 20.17 3.14 -8.92
N ARG A 312 18.93 3.55 -8.65
CA ARG A 312 18.68 4.83 -7.94
C ARG A 312 19.05 4.74 -6.46
N VAL A 313 18.78 3.60 -5.83
CA VAL A 313 19.20 3.31 -4.47
C VAL A 313 20.71 3.08 -4.41
N VAL A 314 21.33 2.44 -5.40
CA VAL A 314 22.77 2.18 -5.51
C VAL A 314 23.55 3.43 -5.89
N ALA A 315 22.95 4.40 -6.59
CA ALA A 315 23.57 5.70 -6.84
C ALA A 315 23.59 6.55 -5.57
N SER A 316 22.50 6.59 -4.79
CA SER A 316 22.47 7.31 -3.51
C SER A 316 23.27 6.59 -2.42
N VAL A 317 23.17 5.26 -2.33
CA VAL A 317 24.00 4.41 -1.45
C VAL A 317 25.45 4.44 -1.89
N GLY A 318 25.76 4.39 -3.19
CA GLY A 318 27.12 4.46 -3.71
C GLY A 318 27.76 5.82 -3.46
N LEU A 319 27.00 6.92 -3.59
CA LEU A 319 27.46 8.26 -3.24
C LEU A 319 27.64 8.41 -1.72
N PHE A 320 26.72 7.88 -0.92
CA PHE A 320 26.84 7.85 0.54
C PHE A 320 28.04 7.02 1.01
N LEU A 321 28.23 5.82 0.45
CA LEU A 321 29.37 4.95 0.75
C LEU A 321 30.68 5.56 0.26
N TYR A 322 30.69 6.27 -0.86
CA TYR A 322 31.84 7.04 -1.32
C TYR A 322 32.20 8.14 -0.33
N PHE A 323 31.25 8.99 0.08
CA PHE A 323 31.50 10.01 1.09
C PHE A 323 31.89 9.42 2.44
N TRP A 324 31.24 8.33 2.87
CA TRP A 324 31.59 7.61 4.09
C TRP A 324 33.00 7.01 4.03
N SER A 325 33.37 6.44 2.88
CA SER A 325 34.71 5.90 2.63
C SER A 325 35.76 7.00 2.62
N VAL A 326 35.48 8.18 2.06
CA VAL A 326 36.38 9.34 2.07
C VAL A 326 36.53 9.89 3.49
N ILE A 327 35.43 10.02 4.25
CA ILE A 327 35.48 10.42 5.67
C ILE A 327 36.25 9.39 6.49
N GLY A 328 36.12 8.09 6.20
CA GLY A 328 36.88 7.01 6.85
C GLY A 328 38.39 6.99 6.55
N LEU A 329 38.87 7.77 5.58
CA LEU A 329 40.32 7.92 5.33
C LEU A 329 40.96 8.87 6.36
N ASP A 330 40.23 9.89 6.79
CA ASP A 330 40.71 10.93 7.70
C ASP A 330 40.26 10.69 9.16
N TRP A 331 39.18 9.92 9.38
CA TRP A 331 38.63 9.62 10.70
C TRP A 331 38.48 8.11 10.96
N PRO A 332 38.69 7.64 12.20
CA PRO A 332 38.59 6.23 12.54
C PRO A 332 37.18 5.68 12.31
N LEU A 333 37.09 4.47 11.74
CA LEU A 333 35.86 3.78 11.34
C LEU A 333 34.89 3.47 12.51
N THR A 334 35.36 3.59 13.76
CA THR A 334 34.55 3.48 14.98
C THR A 334 34.80 4.69 15.86
N PRO A 335 34.26 5.87 15.52
CA PRO A 335 34.51 7.08 16.29
C PRO A 335 33.83 6.94 17.66
N ASN A 336 34.62 6.93 18.73
CA ASN A 336 34.09 6.97 20.10
C ASN A 336 33.69 8.40 20.44
N VAL A 337 32.47 8.78 20.07
CA VAL A 337 31.92 10.11 20.36
C VAL A 337 31.48 10.16 21.82
N ARG A 338 31.93 11.17 22.58
CA ARG A 338 31.43 11.40 23.93
C ARG A 338 29.92 11.68 23.84
N PRO A 339 29.07 10.95 24.59
CA PRO A 339 27.63 11.16 24.53
C PRO A 339 27.30 12.59 24.99
N LEU A 340 26.48 13.31 24.22
CA LEU A 340 26.02 14.65 24.61
C LEU A 340 24.96 14.58 25.73
N LEU A 341 24.27 13.45 25.85
CA LEU A 341 23.22 13.24 26.86
C LEU A 341 23.70 12.30 27.99
N PRO A 342 23.25 12.52 29.24
CA PRO A 342 23.57 11.63 30.36
C PRO A 342 23.05 10.20 30.11
N LYS A 343 23.89 9.19 30.42
CA LYS A 343 23.56 7.76 30.28
C LYS A 343 22.97 7.13 31.55
N ASP A 344 22.45 7.95 32.45
CA ASP A 344 21.84 7.48 33.69
C ASP A 344 20.54 6.70 33.39
N ASN A 345 20.20 5.74 34.24
CA ASN A 345 18.96 4.98 34.13
C ASN A 345 17.98 5.41 35.23
N VAL A 346 16.72 5.64 34.86
CA VAL A 346 15.64 5.92 35.81
C VAL A 346 14.62 4.80 35.74
N THR A 347 14.17 4.35 36.89
CA THR A 347 13.10 3.34 36.99
C THR A 347 11.74 4.01 36.84
N VAL A 348 11.10 3.80 35.69
CA VAL A 348 9.74 4.27 35.42
C VAL A 348 8.82 3.07 35.41
N LEU A 349 7.80 3.05 36.28
CA LEU A 349 6.81 1.97 36.39
C LEU A 349 7.44 0.56 36.54
N GLY A 350 8.53 0.46 37.31
CA GLY A 350 9.23 -0.81 37.57
C GLY A 350 10.14 -1.29 36.43
N ARG A 351 10.34 -0.51 35.35
CA ARG A 351 11.27 -0.83 34.26
C ARG A 351 12.41 0.19 34.19
N LEU A 352 13.62 -0.28 33.92
CA LEU A 352 14.81 0.56 33.73
C LEU A 352 14.74 1.23 32.35
N VAL A 353 14.63 2.55 32.31
CA VAL A 353 14.62 3.35 31.08
C VAL A 353 15.80 4.33 31.13
N GLY A 354 16.58 4.40 30.05
CA GLY A 354 17.68 5.36 29.93
C GLY A 354 17.18 6.80 29.84
N VAL A 355 17.82 7.70 30.58
CA VAL A 355 17.52 9.14 30.61
C VAL A 355 17.78 9.79 29.25
N ASP A 356 18.78 9.31 28.53
CA ASP A 356 19.10 9.67 27.14
C ASP A 356 17.89 9.50 26.21
N ARG A 357 17.18 8.38 26.30
CA ARG A 357 16.01 8.07 25.46
C ARG A 357 14.81 8.96 25.78
N LEU A 358 14.61 9.27 27.07
CA LEU A 358 13.54 10.16 27.51
C LEU A 358 13.78 11.61 27.07
N LEU A 359 15.03 12.09 27.20
CA LEU A 359 15.41 13.43 26.75
C LEU A 359 15.32 13.57 25.23
N LEU A 360 15.69 12.53 24.48
CA LEU A 360 15.51 12.53 23.02
C LEU A 360 14.04 12.55 22.62
N GLY A 361 13.18 11.77 23.27
CA GLY A 361 11.74 11.84 23.08
C GLY A 361 11.19 13.25 23.35
N ALA A 362 11.67 13.91 24.40
CA ALA A 362 11.30 15.28 24.73
C ALA A 362 11.79 16.28 23.66
N ILE A 363 13.03 16.15 23.18
CA ILE A 363 13.58 17.00 22.10
C ILE A 363 12.76 16.85 20.82
N VAL A 364 12.42 15.62 20.42
CA VAL A 364 11.59 15.38 19.24
C VAL A 364 10.19 15.99 19.42
N ALA A 365 9.58 15.85 20.60
CA ALA A 365 8.29 16.48 20.89
C ALA A 365 8.35 18.01 20.83
N VAL A 366 9.44 18.62 21.34
CA VAL A 366 9.68 20.07 21.24
C VAL A 366 9.90 20.50 19.80
N LEU A 367 10.69 19.77 19.01
CA LEU A 367 10.90 20.07 17.58
C LEU A 367 9.59 19.94 16.78
N ALA A 368 8.78 18.92 17.07
CA ALA A 368 7.46 18.76 16.47
C ALA A 368 6.51 19.90 16.86
N ALA A 369 6.53 20.34 18.13
CA ALA A 369 5.75 21.48 18.59
C ALA A 369 6.21 22.80 17.95
N LEU A 370 7.53 23.01 17.78
CA LEU A 370 8.09 24.15 17.08
C LEU A 370 7.72 24.15 15.60
N LEU A 371 7.81 23.01 14.92
CA LEU A 371 7.38 22.85 13.53
C LEU A 371 5.89 23.11 13.38
N TRP A 372 5.07 22.60 14.29
CA TRP A 372 3.63 22.87 14.34
C TRP A 372 3.33 24.36 14.58
N LEU A 373 4.10 25.02 15.46
CA LEU A 373 3.95 26.44 15.71
C LEU A 373 4.31 27.26 14.47
N VAL A 374 5.42 26.91 13.80
CA VAL A 374 5.89 27.54 12.57
C VAL A 374 4.88 27.33 11.44
N SER A 375 4.38 26.11 11.25
CA SER A 375 3.41 25.81 10.19
C SER A 375 2.09 26.55 10.41
N ARG A 376 1.67 26.73 11.67
CA ARG A 376 0.39 27.37 12.02
C ARG A 376 0.44 28.91 12.09
N HIS A 377 1.56 29.51 12.49
CA HIS A 377 1.63 30.94 12.81
C HIS A 377 2.54 31.75 11.89
N THR A 378 3.30 31.12 10.99
CA THR A 378 4.15 31.86 10.05
C THR A 378 3.52 31.96 8.67
N ARG A 379 3.81 33.07 7.97
CA ARG A 379 3.39 33.26 6.57
C ARG A 379 3.94 32.17 5.65
N PHE A 380 5.14 31.67 5.95
CA PHE A 380 5.76 30.56 5.24
C PHE A 380 4.99 29.24 5.45
N GLY A 381 4.60 28.94 6.69
CA GLY A 381 3.78 27.77 7.03
C GLY A 381 2.45 27.76 6.30
N LEU A 382 1.72 28.89 6.37
CA LEU A 382 0.44 29.07 5.67
C LEU A 382 0.58 29.00 4.14
N ALA A 383 1.66 29.57 3.58
CA ALA A 383 1.96 29.49 2.16
C ALA A 383 2.26 28.05 1.70
N THR A 384 2.98 27.28 2.51
CA THR A 384 3.23 25.85 2.26
C THR A 384 1.94 25.05 2.31
N THR A 385 1.06 25.28 3.29
CA THR A 385 -0.25 24.62 3.38
C THR A 385 -1.13 24.99 2.18
N ALA A 386 -1.22 26.27 1.82
CA ALA A 386 -1.99 26.72 0.66
C ALA A 386 -1.48 26.13 -0.66
N ALA A 387 -0.16 26.01 -0.83
CA ALA A 387 0.45 25.37 -2.00
C ALA A 387 0.18 23.86 -2.05
N SER A 388 0.08 23.19 -0.91
CA SER A 388 -0.27 21.76 -0.83
C SER A 388 -1.74 21.48 -1.15
N GLU A 389 -2.64 22.42 -0.85
CA GLU A 389 -4.08 22.30 -1.13
C GLU A 389 -4.41 22.60 -2.60
N ASN A 390 -3.78 23.64 -3.18
CA ASN A 390 -3.96 23.98 -4.59
C ASN A 390 -2.76 24.76 -5.14
N GLN A 391 -1.81 24.04 -5.72
CA GLN A 391 -0.58 24.61 -6.30
C GLN A 391 -0.88 25.71 -7.33
N LYS A 392 -1.88 25.53 -8.21
CA LYS A 392 -2.26 26.53 -9.22
C LYS A 392 -2.87 27.78 -8.58
N GLY A 393 -3.66 27.61 -7.53
CA GLY A 393 -4.22 28.73 -6.74
C GLY A 393 -3.15 29.51 -5.96
N ALA A 394 -2.16 28.82 -5.41
CA ALA A 394 -1.04 29.43 -4.70
C ALA A 394 -0.15 30.29 -5.63
N VAL A 395 0.11 29.81 -6.85
CA VAL A 395 0.84 30.57 -7.88
C VAL A 395 0.08 31.85 -8.26
N LEU A 396 -1.24 31.76 -8.44
CA LEU A 396 -2.10 32.92 -8.74
C LEU A 396 -2.16 33.91 -7.57
N ALA A 397 -1.97 33.45 -6.33
CA ALA A 397 -1.84 34.29 -5.14
C ALA A 397 -0.43 34.93 -5.00
N GLY A 398 0.45 34.76 -5.98
CA GLY A 398 1.79 35.36 -6.03
C GLY A 398 2.85 34.58 -5.25
N LEU A 399 2.57 33.33 -4.85
CA LEU A 399 3.55 32.47 -4.20
C LEU A 399 4.45 31.79 -5.25
N ASN A 400 5.76 31.80 -5.02
CA ASN A 400 6.73 31.09 -5.87
C ASN A 400 6.89 29.64 -5.36
N PRO A 401 6.40 28.62 -6.09
CA PRO A 401 6.43 27.23 -5.63
C PRO A 401 7.85 26.68 -5.48
N ASP A 402 8.77 27.10 -6.34
CA ASP A 402 10.15 26.61 -6.33
C ASP A 402 10.89 27.10 -5.09
N ARG A 403 10.67 28.37 -4.69
CA ARG A 403 11.22 28.91 -3.44
C ARG A 403 10.60 28.25 -2.21
N LEU A 404 9.29 28.00 -2.21
CA LEU A 404 8.62 27.32 -1.11
C LEU A 404 9.12 25.88 -0.95
N ALA A 405 9.25 25.15 -2.07
CA ALA A 405 9.81 23.81 -2.10
C ALA A 405 11.25 23.82 -1.59
N ALA A 406 12.12 24.68 -2.12
CA ALA A 406 13.52 24.75 -1.71
C ALA A 406 13.69 25.04 -0.20
N VAL A 407 12.88 25.93 0.37
CA VAL A 407 12.94 26.24 1.81
C VAL A 407 12.41 25.07 2.66
N ASN A 408 11.33 24.42 2.24
CA ASN A 408 10.86 23.20 2.93
C ASN A 408 11.91 22.08 2.87
N TRP A 409 12.61 21.95 1.75
CA TRP A 409 13.72 21.01 1.58
C TRP A 409 14.87 21.30 2.54
N MET A 410 15.33 22.55 2.60
CA MET A 410 16.41 22.95 3.53
C MET A 410 16.04 22.67 4.99
N ILE A 411 14.79 22.96 5.38
CA ILE A 411 14.28 22.70 6.73
C ILE A 411 14.27 21.18 6.99
N ALA A 412 13.71 20.39 6.09
CA ALA A 412 13.63 18.94 6.21
C ALA A 412 15.01 18.27 6.31
N THR A 413 15.97 18.66 5.45
CA THR A 413 17.34 18.10 5.48
C THR A 413 18.09 18.51 6.73
N SER A 414 17.87 19.73 7.24
CA SER A 414 18.51 20.21 8.48
C SER A 414 17.98 19.47 9.71
N LEU A 415 16.66 19.28 9.79
CA LEU A 415 16.02 18.51 10.86
C LEU A 415 16.43 17.04 10.84
N ALA A 416 16.50 16.43 9.65
CA ALA A 416 17.00 15.07 9.50
C ALA A 416 18.47 14.93 9.90
N GLY A 417 19.33 15.89 9.53
CA GLY A 417 20.72 15.93 9.96
C GLY A 417 20.87 16.04 11.48
N LEU A 418 20.10 16.91 12.12
CA LEU A 418 20.07 17.04 13.57
C LEU A 418 19.58 15.75 14.24
N ALA A 419 18.51 15.14 13.74
CA ALA A 419 18.01 13.86 14.24
C ALA A 419 19.08 12.76 14.16
N MET A 420 19.84 12.69 13.06
CA MET A 420 20.93 11.72 12.89
C MET A 420 22.08 11.91 13.89
N ILE A 421 22.46 13.16 14.19
CA ILE A 421 23.49 13.47 15.20
C ILE A 421 23.07 12.96 16.59
N PHE A 422 21.79 13.06 16.91
CA PHE A 422 21.23 12.55 18.16
C PHE A 422 21.07 11.03 18.16
N SER A 423 20.66 10.42 17.03
CA SER A 423 20.53 8.97 16.87
C SER A 423 21.87 8.23 16.90
N ALA A 424 22.95 8.87 16.46
CA ALA A 424 24.32 8.33 16.48
C ALA A 424 24.84 7.97 17.89
N GLN A 425 24.15 8.41 18.95
CA GLN A 425 24.52 8.12 20.34
C GLN A 425 23.85 6.83 20.87
N ILE A 426 22.77 6.38 20.22
CA ILE A 426 22.01 5.18 20.59
C ILE A 426 22.41 4.00 19.72
N VAL A 427 22.65 4.24 18.43
CA VAL A 427 22.96 3.21 17.43
C VAL A 427 24.43 3.30 17.06
N ALA A 428 25.13 2.16 17.02
CA ALA A 428 26.51 2.13 16.54
C ALA A 428 26.58 2.69 15.10
N LEU A 429 27.52 3.60 14.85
CA LEU A 429 27.70 4.22 13.55
C LEU A 429 28.27 3.20 12.54
N ASP A 430 27.38 2.43 11.91
CA ASP A 430 27.71 1.48 10.85
C ASP A 430 27.11 1.92 9.50
N ALA A 431 27.83 1.67 8.42
CA ALA A 431 27.52 2.12 7.06
C ALA A 431 26.20 1.54 6.54
N LEU A 432 25.85 0.31 6.94
CA LEU A 432 24.58 -0.33 6.51
C LEU A 432 23.36 0.29 7.20
N ASN A 433 23.43 0.55 8.51
CA ASN A 433 22.28 1.05 9.28
C ASN A 433 22.00 2.53 9.01
N ASN A 434 23.03 3.34 8.75
CA ASN A 434 22.89 4.79 8.56
C ASN A 434 22.58 5.22 7.12
N SER A 435 22.73 4.33 6.14
CA SER A 435 22.43 4.58 4.73
C SER A 435 20.92 4.67 4.41
N GLN A 436 20.05 4.22 5.32
CA GLN A 436 18.60 4.12 5.09
C GLN A 436 17.86 5.47 5.16
N VAL A 437 18.35 6.43 5.95
CA VAL A 437 17.69 7.72 6.16
C VAL A 437 17.79 8.67 4.95
N PRO A 438 18.95 8.82 4.28
CA PRO A 438 19.04 9.58 3.02
C PRO A 438 18.17 9.01 1.89
N ILE A 439 17.97 7.68 1.85
CA ILE A 439 17.11 7.01 0.86
C ILE A 439 15.63 7.40 1.07
N LEU A 440 15.16 7.42 2.31
CA LEU A 440 13.80 7.84 2.68
C LEU A 440 13.54 9.31 2.30
N ILE A 441 14.53 10.18 2.48
CA ILE A 441 14.46 11.59 2.09
C ILE A 441 14.44 11.75 0.57
N ALA A 442 15.24 10.98 -0.17
CA ALA A 442 15.27 11.01 -1.63
C ALA A 442 13.97 10.47 -2.28
N GLN A 443 13.28 9.53 -1.62
CA GLN A 443 12.01 8.98 -2.11
C GLN A 443 10.83 9.96 -2.01
N GLY A 444 10.83 10.85 -1.03
CA GLY A 444 9.80 11.90 -0.88
C GLY A 444 9.81 12.96 -1.98
N ASN A 445 10.80 12.98 -2.87
CA ASN A 445 10.93 13.97 -3.95
C ASN A 445 10.40 13.48 -5.32
N CYS A 446 9.90 12.25 -5.43
CA CYS A 446 9.44 11.72 -6.73
C CYS A 446 8.01 12.13 -7.12
N ASP A 447 7.27 12.85 -6.26
CA ASP A 447 5.87 13.23 -6.53
C ASP A 447 5.63 14.74 -6.78
N SER A 448 6.68 15.56 -6.98
CA SER A 448 6.49 16.94 -7.47
C SER A 448 7.37 17.25 -8.69
N HIS A 449 6.77 17.03 -9.87
CA HIS A 449 7.12 17.62 -11.17
C HIS A 449 8.59 17.56 -11.64
N VAL A 450 8.97 16.46 -12.31
CA VAL A 450 9.90 16.48 -13.44
C VAL A 450 9.50 15.31 -14.35
N TYR A 451 8.83 15.54 -15.49
CA TYR A 451 8.82 14.74 -16.74
C TYR A 451 7.71 15.21 -17.72
N GLU A 452 7.34 16.50 -17.74
CA GLU A 452 6.36 17.03 -18.72
C GLU A 452 6.91 18.17 -19.60
N GLU A 453 8.23 18.41 -19.61
CA GLU A 453 8.83 19.53 -20.37
C GLU A 453 9.95 19.10 -21.34
N LEU A 454 9.90 17.86 -21.85
CA LEU A 454 10.88 17.34 -22.83
C LEU A 454 10.25 16.75 -24.10
N LEU A 455 8.99 17.10 -24.40
CA LEU A 455 8.31 16.72 -25.65
C LEU A 455 7.65 17.91 -26.36
N ASP A 456 8.28 19.09 -26.31
CA ASP A 456 8.05 20.14 -27.31
C ASP A 456 9.14 20.06 -28.38
N ILE A 457 9.01 19.09 -29.29
CA ILE A 457 9.61 19.18 -30.61
C ILE A 457 8.46 19.10 -31.62
N PRO A 458 8.11 20.21 -32.30
CA PRO A 458 7.11 20.18 -33.34
C PRO A 458 7.66 19.44 -34.56
N VAL A 459 6.81 18.60 -35.15
CA VAL A 459 7.03 17.95 -36.43
C VAL A 459 7.23 19.01 -37.52
N GLN A 460 8.41 19.04 -38.14
CA GLN A 460 8.60 19.57 -39.50
C GLN A 460 9.54 18.64 -40.29
N SER A 461 8.96 17.91 -41.23
CA SER A 461 9.66 17.51 -42.46
C SER A 461 9.58 18.69 -43.43
N PRO A 462 10.68 19.03 -44.12
CA PRO A 462 10.64 18.81 -45.57
C PRO A 462 11.97 18.38 -46.20
N TYR A 463 11.83 17.73 -47.36
CA TYR A 463 12.82 17.51 -48.39
C TYR A 463 13.87 18.64 -48.54
N ALA A 464 15.16 18.27 -48.60
CA ALA A 464 16.17 18.98 -49.39
C ALA A 464 17.36 18.06 -49.69
N ILE A 465 17.59 17.86 -50.98
CA ILE A 465 18.76 17.23 -51.62
C ILE A 465 19.91 18.23 -51.55
N VAL A 466 21.12 17.82 -51.13
CA VAL A 466 22.41 18.38 -51.59
C VAL A 466 23.49 17.30 -51.52
N GLU A 467 23.97 16.85 -52.68
CA GLU A 467 25.30 16.26 -52.88
C GLU A 467 26.38 17.29 -52.52
N VAL A 468 27.49 16.90 -51.88
CA VAL A 468 28.86 17.27 -52.30
C VAL A 468 29.84 16.22 -51.75
N GLY A 469 30.61 15.58 -52.63
CA GLY A 469 31.76 14.75 -52.28
C GLY A 469 33.09 15.53 -52.20
N GLY A 470 34.15 14.81 -51.83
CA GLY A 470 35.55 15.24 -51.80
C GLY A 470 36.00 15.53 -50.37
N THR A 471 37.02 14.87 -49.80
CA THR A 471 38.20 14.20 -50.36
C THR A 471 38.54 12.91 -49.62
#